data_AF-A0A3N9UQ41-F1
#
_entry.id   AF-A0A3N9UQ41-F1
#
_cell.length_a   1.000
_cell.length_b   1.000
_cell.length_c   1.000
_cell.angle_alpha   90.00
_cell.angle_beta   90.00
_cell.angle_gamma   90.00
#
_symmetry.space_group_name_H-M   'P 1'
#
loop_
_entity.id
_entity.type
_entity.pdbx_description
1 polymer ?
#
loop_
_entity_poly.entity_id
_entity_poly.type
_entity_poly.pdbx_seq_one_letter_code
_entity_poly.pdbx_strand_id
1 'polypeptide(L)'
;KTMQQQMRGLSSQSLAKEFAPRQIQITDVAESGGKSISTDSANASESESNSENAFGGDPAKPVEDMASDHAAAACVDAAVYVDPREREMGKILEARGLAVTLKNLEVGDYVISDRVAVERKTAQDFVSSIIDPKRNLFRQLTDLKNAYDRPILILEGRDLYTRQVSPKSIQGALASVAVDYGIPIIPTEDQQDTASVIAALAAREQREGREPMVHGHKTARTLEEQQEYLVSSIPSVGPKAARNLLRHFGSVEKVLTASAEELQKVNLVGPKTAERIRELVGGRYKG
;
A
#
# COMPACT_ATOMS: atom_id res chain seq x y z
N LYS A 1 -2.92 -52.33 -15.27
CA LYS A 1 -2.54 -52.59 -16.67
C LYS A 1 -3.43 -51.69 -17.52
N THR A 2 -3.13 -50.42 -17.75
CA THR A 2 -2.07 -49.92 -18.63
C THR A 2 -1.92 -48.42 -18.33
N MET A 3 -0.92 -48.08 -17.51
CA MET A 3 -0.36 -46.71 -17.32
C MET A 3 0.83 -46.76 -16.35
N GLN A 4 0.91 -47.81 -15.52
CA GLN A 4 2.09 -48.17 -14.71
C GLN A 4 3.20 -48.93 -15.48
N GLN A 5 3.12 -49.00 -16.81
CA GLN A 5 4.05 -49.79 -17.64
C GLN A 5 4.78 -48.96 -18.71
N GLN A 6 4.69 -47.63 -18.65
CA GLN A 6 5.47 -46.70 -19.48
C GLN A 6 6.43 -45.78 -18.69
N MET A 7 6.60 -46.01 -17.38
CA MET A 7 7.55 -45.29 -16.53
C MET A 7 8.51 -46.26 -15.82
N ARG A 8 9.07 -47.21 -16.57
CA ARG A 8 10.21 -48.06 -16.14
C ARG A 8 11.20 -48.12 -17.28
N GLY A 9 12.10 -47.15 -17.34
CA GLY A 9 13.11 -47.12 -18.40
C GLY A 9 13.85 -45.79 -18.56
N LEU A 10 14.09 -45.04 -17.49
CA LEU A 10 15.07 -43.94 -17.52
C LEU A 10 15.96 -44.04 -16.28
N SER A 11 17.22 -44.39 -16.56
CA SER A 11 18.32 -44.55 -15.62
C SER A 11 18.59 -43.25 -14.87
N SER A 12 18.96 -43.38 -13.59
CA SER A 12 19.37 -42.34 -12.64
C SER A 12 20.63 -41.53 -13.05
N GLN A 13 21.07 -41.64 -14.30
CA GLN A 13 22.18 -40.85 -14.88
C GLN A 13 21.72 -39.76 -15.86
N SER A 14 20.43 -39.62 -16.20
CA SER A 14 19.95 -38.56 -17.12
C SER A 14 19.24 -37.37 -16.46
N LEU A 15 19.08 -37.34 -15.12
CA LEU A 15 18.48 -36.21 -14.38
C LEU A 15 19.51 -35.38 -13.59
N ALA A 16 20.81 -35.68 -13.71
CA ALA A 16 21.89 -35.00 -13.00
C ALA A 16 22.69 -34.00 -13.86
N LYS A 17 22.13 -33.56 -15.01
CA LYS A 17 22.84 -32.66 -15.96
C LYS A 17 22.20 -31.29 -16.19
N GLU A 18 21.12 -30.93 -15.48
CA GLU A 18 20.41 -29.67 -15.79
C GLU A 18 20.22 -28.67 -14.63
N PHE A 19 20.78 -28.92 -13.44
CA PHE A 19 20.80 -27.92 -12.37
C PHE A 19 22.13 -27.96 -11.60
N ALA A 20 23.16 -27.38 -12.19
CA ALA A 20 24.40 -27.04 -11.49
C ALA A 20 24.32 -25.55 -11.05
N PRO A 21 24.51 -25.24 -9.76
CA PRO A 21 24.49 -23.86 -9.28
C PRO A 21 25.72 -23.10 -9.80
N ARG A 22 25.50 -22.01 -10.56
CA ARG A 22 26.57 -21.09 -10.95
C ARG A 22 27.05 -20.33 -9.71
N GLN A 23 28.24 -20.69 -9.27
CA GLN A 23 29.01 -20.03 -8.22
C GLN A 23 29.47 -18.66 -8.76
N ILE A 24 28.91 -17.56 -8.24
CA ILE A 24 29.41 -16.21 -8.53
C ILE A 24 30.61 -15.99 -7.58
N GLN A 25 31.81 -15.99 -8.14
CA GLN A 25 33.01 -15.55 -7.45
C GLN A 25 33.02 -14.02 -7.41
N ILE A 26 32.97 -13.45 -6.20
CA ILE A 26 33.30 -12.05 -5.96
C ILE A 26 34.81 -12.03 -5.78
N THR A 27 35.54 -11.49 -6.76
CA THR A 27 36.98 -11.25 -6.63
C THR A 27 37.22 -9.79 -6.33
N ASP A 28 38.03 -9.58 -5.29
CA ASP A 28 38.53 -8.31 -4.79
C ASP A 28 39.16 -7.43 -5.87
N VAL A 29 38.84 -6.14 -5.84
CA VAL A 29 39.53 -5.11 -6.63
C VAL A 29 40.62 -4.51 -5.73
N ALA A 30 41.87 -4.86 -6.03
CA ALA A 30 43.05 -4.17 -5.54
C ALA A 30 43.81 -3.56 -6.73
N GLU A 31 44.32 -2.35 -6.50
CA GLU A 31 45.04 -1.47 -7.39
C GLU A 31 46.24 -2.13 -8.10
N SER A 32 46.46 -1.81 -9.38
CA SER A 32 47.77 -1.34 -9.85
C SER A 32 47.69 -0.94 -11.33
N GLY A 33 48.12 0.28 -11.62
CA GLY A 33 48.38 0.73 -12.98
C GLY A 33 49.66 0.10 -13.56
N GLY A 34 49.76 0.17 -14.88
CA GLY A 34 51.03 -0.01 -15.58
C GLY A 34 50.91 -0.69 -16.94
N LYS A 35 50.90 0.14 -18.01
CA LYS A 35 51.56 -0.01 -19.32
C LYS A 35 51.57 -1.42 -19.96
N SER A 36 51.29 -1.63 -21.24
CA SER A 36 51.25 -0.81 -22.47
C SER A 36 51.11 -1.81 -23.64
N ILE A 37 50.94 -1.29 -24.87
CA ILE A 37 51.07 -1.97 -26.19
C ILE A 37 49.71 -2.43 -26.74
N SER A 38 48.99 -1.59 -27.51
CA SER A 38 49.08 -1.37 -28.98
C SER A 38 48.90 -2.68 -29.76
N THR A 39 47.91 -2.87 -30.63
CA THR A 39 47.66 -2.11 -31.87
C THR A 39 46.30 -2.49 -32.50
N ASP A 40 45.73 -1.53 -33.23
CA ASP A 40 44.99 -1.64 -34.50
C ASP A 40 43.73 -2.51 -34.62
N SER A 41 42.57 -1.84 -34.76
CA SER A 41 41.91 -1.64 -36.07
C SER A 41 40.40 -1.41 -35.93
N ALA A 42 40.02 -0.19 -36.29
CA ALA A 42 38.98 0.14 -37.27
C ALA A 42 37.66 -0.68 -37.32
N ASN A 43 36.58 0.02 -36.94
CA ASN A 43 35.48 0.48 -37.83
C ASN A 43 34.06 -0.07 -37.58
N ALA A 44 33.12 0.85 -37.84
CA ALA A 44 31.73 0.70 -38.26
C ALA A 44 30.64 0.39 -37.21
N SER A 45 29.98 1.49 -36.80
CA SER A 45 28.53 1.75 -36.87
C SER A 45 27.54 0.59 -36.85
N GLU A 46 26.56 0.65 -35.93
CA GLU A 46 25.14 0.50 -36.24
C GLU A 46 24.25 1.05 -35.10
N SER A 47 23.34 1.94 -35.49
CA SER A 47 22.07 2.32 -34.85
C SER A 47 21.16 1.07 -34.71
N GLU A 48 20.13 0.93 -33.87
CA GLU A 48 19.09 1.85 -33.40
C GLU A 48 18.19 1.09 -32.39
N SER A 49 17.59 1.82 -31.45
CA SER A 49 16.24 1.64 -30.83
C SER A 49 15.70 0.27 -30.36
N ASN A 50 15.42 0.17 -29.05
CA ASN A 50 14.13 -0.25 -28.43
C ASN A 50 14.36 -0.34 -26.90
N SER A 51 13.43 -0.08 -25.98
CA SER A 51 12.04 0.34 -26.02
C SER A 51 11.68 0.73 -24.58
N GLU A 52 10.95 1.82 -24.43
CA GLU A 52 10.33 2.28 -23.18
C GLU A 52 9.35 1.22 -22.64
N ASN A 53 9.31 1.07 -21.32
CA ASN A 53 8.11 0.61 -20.61
C ASN A 53 8.03 1.38 -19.28
N ALA A 54 7.33 2.51 -19.33
CA ALA A 54 7.06 3.39 -18.20
C ALA A 54 5.90 2.83 -17.35
N PHE A 55 6.20 2.47 -16.11
CA PHE A 55 5.20 2.29 -15.06
C PHE A 55 4.94 3.67 -14.45
N GLY A 56 3.86 4.32 -14.88
CA GLY A 56 3.46 5.64 -14.40
C GLY A 56 2.91 5.59 -12.98
N GLY A 57 3.80 5.72 -12.00
CA GLY A 57 3.45 6.23 -10.66
C GLY A 57 3.83 7.71 -10.59
N ASP A 58 2.97 8.53 -9.96
CA ASP A 58 3.26 9.94 -9.68
C ASP A 58 4.68 10.10 -9.10
N PRO A 59 5.51 11.02 -9.61
CA PRO A 59 6.85 11.21 -9.08
C PRO A 59 6.75 11.71 -7.64
N ALA A 60 7.28 10.93 -6.69
CA ALA A 60 7.51 11.39 -5.34
C ALA A 60 8.34 12.68 -5.39
N LYS A 61 7.85 13.76 -4.77
CA LYS A 61 8.60 15.01 -4.68
C LYS A 61 9.96 14.75 -4.02
N PRO A 62 11.05 15.40 -4.47
CA PRO A 62 12.37 15.21 -3.88
C PRO A 62 12.37 15.57 -2.39
N VAL A 63 13.08 14.77 -1.60
CA VAL A 63 13.48 15.13 -0.25
C VAL A 63 14.57 16.20 -0.37
N GLU A 64 14.18 17.47 -0.29
CA GLU A 64 15.12 18.58 -0.20
C GLU A 64 15.70 18.67 1.23
N ASP A 65 17.03 18.64 1.25
CA ASP A 65 18.01 18.98 2.29
C ASP A 65 17.50 19.38 3.69
N MET A 66 17.61 18.45 4.65
CA MET A 66 17.34 18.67 6.08
C MET A 66 18.65 18.86 6.85
N ALA A 67 19.35 19.96 6.59
CA ALA A 67 20.56 20.32 7.33
C ALA A 67 20.69 21.83 7.53
N SER A 68 19.76 22.44 8.27
CA SER A 68 20.02 23.57 9.18
C SER A 68 18.72 24.08 9.80
N ASP A 69 18.34 23.52 10.95
CA ASP A 69 17.61 24.30 11.96
C ASP A 69 17.72 23.61 13.33
N HIS A 70 18.83 23.88 14.02
CA HIS A 70 18.96 23.65 15.45
C HIS A 70 18.64 24.96 16.17
N ALA A 71 17.35 25.31 16.25
CA ALA A 71 16.81 26.26 17.22
C ALA A 71 15.27 26.21 17.23
N ALA A 72 14.70 25.58 18.26
CA ALA A 72 13.28 25.70 18.66
C ALA A 72 12.22 25.48 17.56
N ALA A 73 11.95 24.22 17.19
CA ALA A 73 10.78 23.90 16.39
C ALA A 73 9.51 24.05 17.25
N ALA A 74 8.77 25.12 16.94
CA ALA A 74 7.49 25.56 17.44
C ALA A 74 6.51 24.46 17.89
N CYS A 75 5.73 24.79 18.92
CA CYS A 75 4.45 24.19 19.27
C CYS A 75 3.75 23.65 18.02
N VAL A 76 3.79 22.32 17.88
CA VAL A 76 3.07 21.66 16.81
C VAL A 76 1.62 21.67 17.26
N ASP A 77 0.84 22.68 16.83
CA ASP A 77 -0.62 22.69 16.97
C ASP A 77 -1.24 21.59 16.09
N ALA A 78 -0.77 20.35 16.23
CA ALA A 78 -1.25 19.20 15.52
C ALA A 78 -2.20 18.39 16.41
N ALA A 79 -3.39 18.12 15.90
CA ALA A 79 -4.37 17.27 16.58
C ALA A 79 -4.14 15.77 16.31
N VAL A 80 -4.51 14.92 17.25
CA VAL A 80 -4.50 13.45 17.07
C VAL A 80 -5.61 12.81 17.92
N TYR A 81 -6.32 11.84 17.36
CA TYR A 81 -7.18 10.96 18.18
C TYR A 81 -6.38 9.77 18.66
N VAL A 82 -6.55 9.43 19.94
CA VAL A 82 -5.83 8.32 20.59
C VAL A 82 -6.84 7.39 21.25
N ASP A 83 -6.70 6.09 21.04
CA ASP A 83 -7.53 5.12 21.74
C ASP A 83 -7.25 5.16 23.25
N PRO A 84 -8.27 5.10 24.14
CA PRO A 84 -8.05 5.15 25.57
C PRO A 84 -7.12 4.07 26.14
N ARG A 85 -6.93 2.95 25.44
CA ARG A 85 -5.94 1.92 25.80
C ARG A 85 -4.50 2.44 25.76
N GLU A 86 -4.24 3.45 24.94
CA GLU A 86 -2.93 4.09 24.75
C GLU A 86 -2.81 5.42 25.52
N ARG A 87 -3.57 5.58 26.61
CA ARG A 87 -3.60 6.82 27.41
C ARG A 87 -2.21 7.30 27.86
N GLU A 88 -1.32 6.39 28.24
CA GLU A 88 0.05 6.77 28.64
C GLU A 88 0.83 7.38 27.47
N MET A 89 0.61 6.89 26.24
CA MET A 89 1.20 7.51 25.07
C MET A 89 0.59 8.88 24.77
N GLY A 90 -0.73 9.02 24.97
CA GLY A 90 -1.42 10.30 24.87
C GLY A 90 -0.76 11.41 25.71
N LYS A 91 -0.37 11.13 26.96
CA LYS A 91 0.31 12.11 27.83
C LYS A 91 1.66 12.56 27.26
N ILE A 92 2.42 11.63 26.67
CA ILE A 92 3.72 11.94 26.07
C ILE A 92 3.55 12.77 24.78
N LEU A 93 2.49 12.52 24.01
CA LEU A 93 2.13 13.32 22.84
C LEU A 93 1.69 14.75 23.25
N GLU A 94 0.88 14.88 24.30
CA GLU A 94 0.50 16.18 24.88
C GLU A 94 1.72 16.96 25.37
N ALA A 95 2.65 16.30 26.07
CA ALA A 95 3.90 16.93 26.52
C ALA A 95 4.79 17.41 25.38
N ARG A 96 4.58 16.90 24.16
CA ARG A 96 5.25 17.35 22.92
C ARG A 96 4.48 18.44 22.18
N GLY A 97 3.35 18.89 22.72
CA GLY A 97 2.55 20.00 22.20
C GLY A 97 1.38 19.59 21.29
N LEU A 98 1.13 18.29 21.09
CA LEU A 98 -0.01 17.85 20.27
C LEU A 98 -1.34 18.05 21.02
N ALA A 99 -2.38 18.43 20.27
CA ALA A 99 -3.75 18.44 20.75
C ALA A 99 -4.32 17.02 20.72
N VAL A 100 -4.18 16.29 21.84
CA VAL A 100 -4.66 14.91 21.97
C VAL A 100 -6.13 14.90 22.36
N THR A 101 -6.92 14.08 21.66
CA THR A 101 -8.30 13.77 22.06
C THR A 101 -8.45 12.25 22.22
N LEU A 102 -8.72 11.81 23.45
CA LEU A 102 -9.02 10.41 23.73
C LEU A 102 -10.41 10.06 23.18
N LYS A 103 -10.49 9.04 22.33
CA LYS A 103 -11.76 8.58 21.74
C LYS A 103 -11.69 7.09 21.48
N ASN A 104 -12.74 6.36 21.84
CA ASN A 104 -12.82 4.92 21.51
C ASN A 104 -12.72 4.76 20.00
N LEU A 105 -11.62 4.18 19.54
CA LEU A 105 -11.40 3.93 18.12
C LEU A 105 -11.94 2.53 17.80
N GLU A 106 -12.67 2.40 16.69
CA GLU A 106 -13.10 1.09 16.22
C GLU A 106 -11.90 0.28 15.69
N VAL A 107 -10.91 0.99 15.14
CA VAL A 107 -9.74 0.43 14.49
C VAL A 107 -8.52 1.35 14.68
N GLY A 108 -7.35 0.74 14.92
CA GLY A 108 -6.10 1.44 15.16
C GLY A 108 -6.00 2.03 16.57
N ASP A 109 -4.80 2.48 16.88
CA ASP A 109 -4.45 3.07 18.17
C ASP A 109 -4.39 4.60 18.10
N TYR A 110 -4.06 5.14 16.92
CA TYR A 110 -3.94 6.58 16.68
C TYR A 110 -4.54 6.94 15.32
N VAL A 111 -5.33 8.00 15.25
CA VAL A 111 -5.81 8.60 14.00
C VAL A 111 -5.15 9.94 13.81
N ILE A 112 -4.31 10.02 12.78
CA ILE A 112 -3.46 11.18 12.48
C ILE A 112 -4.18 12.15 11.54
N SER A 113 -4.94 11.62 10.59
CA SER A 113 -5.75 12.36 9.65
C SER A 113 -6.95 11.53 9.19
N ASP A 114 -7.84 12.14 8.43
CA ASP A 114 -8.90 11.52 7.62
C ASP A 114 -8.48 10.31 6.78
N ARG A 115 -7.18 10.16 6.50
CA ARG A 115 -6.63 9.07 5.68
C ARG A 115 -5.52 8.28 6.36
N VAL A 116 -4.87 8.80 7.41
CA VAL A 116 -3.76 8.14 8.11
C VAL A 116 -4.20 7.66 9.48
N ALA A 117 -4.07 6.35 9.71
CA ALA A 117 -4.21 5.74 11.02
C ALA A 117 -3.03 4.81 11.31
N VAL A 118 -2.69 4.68 12.59
CA VAL A 118 -1.53 3.93 13.08
C VAL A 118 -2.01 2.84 14.02
N GLU A 119 -1.52 1.62 13.82
CA GLU A 119 -1.49 0.56 14.84
C GLU A 119 -0.07 0.52 15.42
N ARG A 120 0.04 0.57 16.76
CA ARG A 120 1.31 0.41 17.47
C ARG A 120 1.40 -1.02 17.97
N LYS A 121 2.52 -1.68 17.68
CA LYS A 121 2.81 -3.02 18.17
C LYS A 121 4.18 -3.07 18.79
N THR A 122 4.28 -3.58 20.02
CA THR A 122 5.60 -3.89 20.58
C THR A 122 6.20 -5.08 19.85
N ALA A 123 7.53 -5.16 19.77
CA ALA A 123 8.25 -6.29 19.17
C ALA A 123 7.85 -7.61 19.85
N GLN A 124 7.65 -7.59 21.17
CA GLN A 124 7.20 -8.74 21.96
C GLN A 124 5.78 -9.17 21.60
N ASP A 125 4.84 -8.23 21.44
CA ASP A 125 3.47 -8.53 21.04
C ASP A 125 3.38 -9.01 19.59
N PHE A 126 4.21 -8.45 18.71
CA PHE A 126 4.34 -8.89 17.33
C PHE A 126 4.80 -10.35 17.27
N VAL A 127 5.91 -10.68 17.94
CA VAL A 127 6.41 -12.06 18.05
C VAL A 127 5.34 -12.99 18.63
N SER A 128 4.68 -12.56 19.71
CA SER A 128 3.60 -13.34 20.34
C SER A 128 2.45 -13.59 19.37
N SER A 129 2.13 -12.63 18.50
CA SER A 129 1.06 -12.76 17.50
C SER A 129 1.38 -13.69 16.34
N ILE A 130 2.65 -14.00 16.10
CA ILE A 130 3.07 -15.01 15.12
C ILE A 130 2.85 -16.43 15.69
N ILE A 131 3.10 -16.61 16.99
CA ILE A 131 3.01 -17.92 17.66
C ILE A 131 1.55 -18.34 17.85
N ASP A 132 0.71 -17.39 18.25
CA ASP A 132 -0.69 -17.66 18.56
C ASP A 132 -1.61 -17.23 17.41
N PRO A 133 -2.16 -18.17 16.62
CA PRO A 133 -3.09 -17.84 15.54
C PRO A 133 -4.41 -17.21 16.02
N LYS A 134 -4.70 -17.22 17.33
CA LYS A 134 -5.84 -16.47 17.91
C LYS A 134 -5.50 -14.99 18.13
N ARG A 135 -4.23 -14.61 18.09
CA ARG A 135 -3.82 -13.21 18.20
C ARG A 135 -4.03 -12.52 16.86
N ASN A 136 -4.89 -11.52 16.91
CA ASN A 136 -5.56 -10.93 15.75
C ASN A 136 -4.68 -9.95 14.94
N LEU A 137 -3.34 -10.06 14.91
CA LEU A 137 -2.49 -9.06 14.22
C LEU A 137 -2.96 -8.83 12.79
N PHE A 138 -3.07 -9.89 12.00
CA PHE A 138 -3.49 -9.77 10.60
C PHE A 138 -4.92 -9.26 10.44
N ARG A 139 -5.81 -9.57 11.38
CA ARG A 139 -7.16 -9.02 11.40
C ARG A 139 -7.15 -7.52 11.72
N GLN A 140 -6.41 -7.08 12.74
CA GLN A 140 -6.23 -5.67 13.07
C GLN A 140 -5.70 -4.88 11.88
N LEU A 141 -4.67 -5.41 11.21
CA LEU A 141 -4.10 -4.82 10.00
C LEU A 141 -5.08 -4.80 8.82
N THR A 142 -5.90 -5.84 8.66
CA THR A 142 -6.97 -5.86 7.65
C THR A 142 -8.03 -4.80 7.94
N ASP A 143 -8.49 -4.72 9.18
CA ASP A 143 -9.47 -3.74 9.63
C ASP A 143 -8.92 -2.32 9.42
N LEU A 144 -7.65 -2.08 9.76
CA LEU A 144 -6.99 -0.78 9.59
C LEU A 144 -6.88 -0.38 8.12
N LYS A 145 -6.47 -1.32 7.26
CA LYS A 145 -6.39 -1.13 5.81
C LYS A 145 -7.77 -0.87 5.20
N ASN A 146 -8.82 -1.45 5.76
CA ASN A 146 -10.19 -1.25 5.29
C ASN A 146 -10.78 0.08 5.76
N ALA A 147 -10.33 0.62 6.90
CA ALA A 147 -10.86 1.88 7.44
C ALA A 147 -10.12 3.14 6.92
N TYR A 148 -8.83 3.04 6.62
CA TYR A 148 -7.99 4.19 6.23
C TYR A 148 -7.20 3.95 4.94
N ASP A 149 -7.01 5.00 4.14
CA ASP A 149 -6.26 4.91 2.87
C ASP A 149 -4.78 4.67 3.08
N ARG A 150 -4.22 5.22 4.15
CA ARG A 150 -2.80 5.17 4.51
C ARG A 150 -2.62 4.59 5.91
N PRO A 151 -2.89 3.28 6.09
CA PRO A 151 -2.61 2.59 7.34
C PRO A 151 -1.09 2.51 7.57
N ILE A 152 -0.64 2.61 8.82
CA ILE A 152 0.77 2.46 9.19
C ILE A 152 0.87 1.51 10.38
N LEU A 153 1.85 0.61 10.37
CA LEU A 153 2.25 -0.16 11.54
C LEU A 153 3.50 0.48 12.14
N ILE A 154 3.43 0.94 13.40
CA ILE A 154 4.63 1.26 14.17
C ILE A 154 5.04 0.01 14.95
N LEU A 155 6.27 -0.46 14.71
CA LEU A 155 6.84 -1.60 15.40
C LEU A 155 7.85 -1.10 16.44
N GLU A 156 7.48 -1.13 17.71
CA GLU A 156 8.25 -0.56 18.81
C GLU A 156 9.10 -1.61 19.54
N GLY A 157 10.39 -1.31 19.70
CA GLY A 157 11.34 -2.12 20.46
C GLY A 157 12.44 -2.73 19.60
N ARG A 158 13.60 -2.96 20.23
CA ARG A 158 14.81 -3.49 19.58
C ARG A 158 14.85 -5.03 19.52
N ASP A 159 14.03 -5.71 20.33
CA ASP A 159 14.11 -7.15 20.56
C ASP A 159 13.16 -7.97 19.69
N LEU A 160 13.16 -7.72 18.39
CA LEU A 160 12.28 -8.44 17.46
C LEU A 160 12.70 -9.91 17.29
N TYR A 161 14.00 -10.17 17.21
CA TYR A 161 14.55 -11.52 17.00
C TYR A 161 14.74 -12.25 18.32
N THR A 162 13.67 -12.88 18.79
CA THR A 162 13.70 -13.70 20.01
C THR A 162 14.13 -15.14 19.72
N ARG A 163 14.52 -15.88 20.76
CA ARG A 163 14.85 -17.32 20.64
C ARG A 163 13.62 -18.22 20.47
N GLN A 164 12.44 -17.71 20.79
CA GLN A 164 11.19 -18.50 20.80
C GLN A 164 10.62 -18.70 19.40
N VAL A 165 10.93 -17.80 18.47
CA VAL A 165 10.41 -17.82 17.09
C VAL A 165 11.57 -17.82 16.12
N SER A 166 11.45 -18.63 15.06
CA SER A 166 12.50 -18.68 14.05
C SER A 166 12.63 -17.31 13.34
N PRO A 167 13.85 -16.84 13.02
CA PRO A 167 14.04 -15.59 12.27
C PRO A 167 13.25 -15.57 10.95
N LYS A 168 13.12 -16.73 10.29
CA LYS A 168 12.35 -16.86 9.03
C LYS A 168 10.85 -16.61 9.23
N SER A 169 10.29 -17.01 10.37
CA SER A 169 8.87 -16.76 10.67
C SER A 169 8.62 -15.27 10.89
N ILE A 170 9.52 -14.58 11.59
CA ILE A 170 9.46 -13.13 11.79
C ILE A 170 9.56 -12.40 10.44
N GLN A 171 10.56 -12.78 9.63
CA GLN A 171 10.75 -12.22 8.29
C GLN A 171 9.54 -12.47 7.39
N GLY A 172 8.95 -13.66 7.44
CA GLY A 172 7.74 -13.99 6.69
C GLY A 172 6.54 -13.14 7.11
N ALA A 173 6.36 -12.91 8.42
CA ALA A 173 5.31 -12.03 8.92
C ALA A 173 5.51 -10.58 8.46
N LEU A 174 6.72 -10.03 8.62
CA LEU A 174 7.05 -8.69 8.15
C LEU A 174 6.86 -8.54 6.63
N ALA A 175 7.31 -9.54 5.85
CA ALA A 175 7.15 -9.57 4.40
C ALA A 175 5.66 -9.58 4.03
N SER A 176 4.84 -10.36 4.74
CA SER A 176 3.39 -10.38 4.50
C SER A 176 2.75 -9.03 4.80
N VAL A 177 3.08 -8.39 5.93
CA VAL A 177 2.59 -7.03 6.26
C VAL A 177 2.95 -6.03 5.16
N ALA A 178 4.20 -6.06 4.69
CA ALA A 178 4.69 -5.12 3.69
C ALA A 178 4.12 -5.39 2.27
N VAL A 179 3.99 -6.66 1.86
CA VAL A 179 3.67 -7.05 0.48
C VAL A 179 2.20 -7.42 0.30
N ASP A 180 1.67 -8.32 1.13
CA ASP A 180 0.30 -8.82 0.98
C ASP A 180 -0.72 -7.79 1.49
N TYR A 181 -0.45 -7.22 2.68
CA TYR A 181 -1.31 -6.18 3.24
C TYR A 181 -0.98 -4.81 2.67
N GLY A 182 0.26 -4.58 2.21
CA GLY A 182 0.67 -3.29 1.66
C GLY A 182 0.71 -2.19 2.72
N ILE A 183 1.05 -2.54 3.96
CA ILE A 183 1.07 -1.61 5.10
C ILE A 183 2.53 -1.23 5.38
N PRO A 184 2.89 0.06 5.27
CA PRO A 184 4.19 0.58 5.70
C PRO A 184 4.48 0.27 7.17
N ILE A 185 5.71 -0.15 7.44
CA ILE A 185 6.22 -0.45 8.78
C ILE A 185 7.24 0.63 9.16
N ILE A 186 7.03 1.32 10.27
CA ILE A 186 8.00 2.27 10.83
C ILE A 186 8.56 1.65 12.12
N PRO A 187 9.83 1.22 12.16
CA PRO A 187 10.45 0.75 13.38
C PRO A 187 10.75 1.91 14.32
N THR A 188 10.57 1.69 15.62
CA THR A 188 10.88 2.65 16.68
C THR A 188 11.55 1.93 17.85
N GLU A 189 12.41 2.63 18.58
CA GLU A 189 13.18 2.00 19.66
C GLU A 189 12.39 1.89 20.97
N ASP A 190 11.61 2.91 21.28
CA ASP A 190 10.85 3.05 22.52
C ASP A 190 9.66 4.02 22.35
N GLN A 191 8.92 4.26 23.43
CA GLN A 191 7.75 5.15 23.43
C GLN A 191 8.08 6.61 23.06
N GLN A 192 9.27 7.11 23.39
CA GLN A 192 9.65 8.48 23.04
C GLN A 192 9.91 8.60 21.55
N ASP A 193 10.55 7.59 20.97
CA ASP A 193 10.75 7.50 19.52
C ASP A 193 9.40 7.35 18.78
N THR A 194 8.51 6.47 19.25
CA THR A 194 7.13 6.33 18.75
C THR A 194 6.38 7.66 18.77
N ALA A 195 6.42 8.39 19.89
CA ALA A 195 5.78 9.69 20.00
C ALA A 195 6.38 10.73 19.03
N SER A 196 7.69 10.66 18.79
CA SER A 196 8.38 11.51 17.82
C SER A 196 7.88 11.27 16.40
N VAL A 197 7.74 9.99 16.01
CA VAL A 197 7.19 9.60 14.71
C VAL A 197 5.75 10.07 14.56
N ILE A 198 4.88 9.84 15.56
CA ILE A 198 3.48 10.27 15.52
C ILE A 198 3.38 11.79 15.38
N ALA A 199 4.19 12.56 16.14
CA ALA A 199 4.23 14.01 16.04
C ALA A 199 4.64 14.48 14.63
N ALA A 200 5.65 13.85 14.04
CA ALA A 200 6.09 14.17 12.68
C ALA A 200 5.01 13.85 11.62
N LEU A 201 4.31 12.73 11.76
CA LEU A 201 3.20 12.36 10.88
C LEU A 201 2.05 13.37 10.97
N ALA A 202 1.65 13.74 12.19
CA ALA A 202 0.57 14.70 12.43
C ALA A 202 0.92 16.09 11.87
N ALA A 203 2.12 16.58 12.14
CA ALA A 203 2.61 17.86 11.61
C ALA A 203 2.61 17.87 10.07
N ARG A 204 2.98 16.75 9.43
CA ARG A 204 3.01 16.64 7.97
C ARG A 204 1.61 16.66 7.36
N GLU A 205 0.68 15.86 7.88
CA GLU A 205 -0.68 15.78 7.35
C GLU A 205 -1.46 17.10 7.55
N GLN A 206 -1.28 17.76 8.70
CA GLN A 206 -1.98 19.02 8.99
C GLN A 206 -1.41 20.22 8.25
N ARG A 207 -0.10 20.21 7.92
CA ARG A 207 0.46 21.17 6.97
C ARG A 207 -0.16 21.03 5.57
N GLU A 208 -0.61 19.83 5.19
CA GLU A 208 -1.38 19.59 3.96
C GLU A 208 -2.89 19.92 4.12
N GLY A 209 -3.32 20.45 5.26
CA GLY A 209 -4.71 20.83 5.54
C GLY A 209 -5.63 19.65 5.85
N ARG A 210 -5.09 18.49 6.26
CA ARG A 210 -5.89 17.33 6.67
C ARG A 210 -6.00 17.22 8.17
N GLU A 211 -7.21 16.97 8.65
CA GLU A 211 -7.52 16.86 10.07
C GLU A 211 -7.81 15.42 10.47
N PRO A 212 -7.58 15.01 11.73
CA PRO A 212 -8.00 13.70 12.24
C PRO A 212 -9.51 13.47 12.09
N MET A 213 -9.92 12.32 11.54
CA MET A 213 -11.31 11.85 11.54
C MET A 213 -11.38 10.37 11.92
N VAL A 214 -12.09 10.05 13.01
CA VAL A 214 -12.24 8.66 13.50
C VAL A 214 -12.94 7.72 12.51
N HIS A 215 -13.70 8.28 11.57
CA HIS A 215 -14.22 7.56 10.42
C HIS A 215 -13.37 7.96 9.21
N GLY A 216 -12.27 7.23 8.99
CA GLY A 216 -11.41 7.45 7.83
C GLY A 216 -12.17 7.30 6.52
N HIS A 217 -11.67 7.92 5.45
CA HIS A 217 -12.32 7.96 4.13
C HIS A 217 -12.54 6.60 3.45
N LYS A 218 -12.09 5.51 4.06
CA LYS A 218 -12.20 4.15 3.52
C LYS A 218 -13.29 3.31 4.18
N THR A 219 -14.03 3.82 5.18
CA THR A 219 -15.28 3.17 5.62
C THR A 219 -16.11 2.82 4.40
N ALA A 220 -16.55 1.57 4.30
CA ALA A 220 -17.31 1.02 3.18
C ALA A 220 -18.15 2.11 2.53
N ARG A 221 -17.84 2.41 1.24
CA ARG A 221 -18.50 3.46 0.46
C ARG A 221 -19.96 3.57 0.88
N THR A 222 -20.43 4.77 1.15
CA THR A 222 -21.86 4.99 1.40
C THR A 222 -22.68 4.38 0.26
N LEU A 223 -23.95 4.04 0.48
CA LEU A 223 -24.78 3.49 -0.61
C LEU A 223 -24.74 4.41 -1.85
N GLU A 224 -24.70 5.72 -1.65
CA GLU A 224 -24.50 6.73 -2.70
C GLU A 224 -23.17 6.55 -3.43
N GLU A 225 -22.04 6.48 -2.73
CA GLU A 225 -20.72 6.26 -3.33
C GLU A 225 -20.58 4.90 -4.00
N GLN A 226 -21.25 3.85 -3.49
CA GLN A 226 -21.30 2.54 -4.14
C GLN A 226 -22.06 2.60 -5.46
N GLN A 227 -23.20 3.31 -5.48
CA GLN A 227 -23.99 3.52 -6.68
C GLN A 227 -23.21 4.34 -7.72
N GLU A 228 -22.57 5.43 -7.30
CA GLU A 228 -21.71 6.25 -8.17
C GLU A 228 -20.56 5.44 -8.76
N TYR A 229 -19.89 4.64 -7.92
CA TYR A 229 -18.81 3.79 -8.38
C TYR A 229 -19.27 2.76 -9.41
N LEU A 230 -20.34 2.01 -9.13
CA LEU A 230 -20.87 0.99 -10.04
C LEU A 230 -21.19 1.59 -11.41
N VAL A 231 -21.85 2.75 -11.45
CA VAL A 231 -22.18 3.41 -12.73
C VAL A 231 -20.92 3.95 -13.41
N SER A 232 -19.96 4.50 -12.65
CA SER A 232 -18.69 4.99 -13.22
C SER A 232 -17.75 3.87 -13.71
N SER A 233 -18.00 2.61 -13.33
CA SER A 233 -17.21 1.48 -13.81
C SER A 233 -17.53 1.09 -15.26
N ILE A 234 -18.63 1.62 -15.82
CA ILE A 234 -18.97 1.42 -17.22
C ILE A 234 -17.97 2.19 -18.11
N PRO A 235 -17.35 1.54 -19.10
CA PRO A 235 -16.40 2.21 -19.99
C PRO A 235 -17.02 3.46 -20.64
N SER A 236 -16.27 4.56 -20.65
CA SER A 236 -16.70 5.88 -21.16
C SER A 236 -17.67 6.64 -20.25
N VAL A 237 -17.95 6.17 -19.03
CA VAL A 237 -18.74 6.89 -18.02
C VAL A 237 -17.83 7.38 -16.89
N GLY A 238 -17.53 8.69 -16.88
CA GLY A 238 -16.75 9.29 -15.80
C GLY A 238 -17.59 9.60 -14.54
N PRO A 239 -16.95 9.95 -13.40
CA PRO A 239 -17.64 10.22 -12.13
C PRO A 239 -18.74 11.30 -12.22
N LYS A 240 -18.52 12.34 -13.04
CA LYS A 240 -19.52 13.41 -13.27
C LYS A 240 -20.75 12.88 -14.04
N ALA A 241 -20.53 12.05 -15.06
CA ALA A 241 -21.61 11.44 -15.83
C ALA A 241 -22.40 10.43 -14.96
N ALA A 242 -21.71 9.63 -14.15
CA ALA A 242 -22.34 8.71 -13.20
C ALA A 242 -23.27 9.44 -12.21
N ARG A 243 -22.81 10.56 -11.62
CA ARG A 243 -23.65 11.42 -10.77
C ARG A 243 -24.85 11.99 -11.50
N ASN A 244 -24.67 12.49 -12.72
CA ASN A 244 -25.77 13.04 -13.51
C ASN A 244 -26.81 11.96 -13.84
N LEU A 245 -26.36 10.77 -14.22
CA LEU A 245 -27.22 9.61 -14.50
C LEU A 245 -28.02 9.21 -13.25
N LEU A 246 -27.35 9.06 -12.11
CA LEU A 246 -28.02 8.68 -10.86
C LEU A 246 -28.98 9.76 -10.35
N ARG A 247 -28.66 11.05 -10.50
CA ARG A 247 -29.58 12.15 -10.19
C ARG A 247 -30.79 12.18 -11.11
N HIS A 248 -30.62 11.88 -12.39
CA HIS A 248 -31.71 11.90 -13.38
C HIS A 248 -32.64 10.70 -13.23
N PHE A 249 -32.08 9.49 -13.11
CA PHE A 249 -32.86 8.25 -13.09
C PHE A 249 -33.23 7.78 -11.68
N GLY A 250 -32.48 8.18 -10.65
CA GLY A 250 -32.79 7.94 -9.24
C GLY A 250 -32.34 6.57 -8.68
N SER A 251 -31.85 5.65 -9.51
CA SER A 251 -31.24 4.40 -9.05
C SER A 251 -30.34 3.77 -10.11
N VAL A 252 -29.41 2.90 -9.69
CA VAL A 252 -28.54 2.12 -10.60
C VAL A 252 -29.39 1.27 -11.55
N GLU A 253 -30.40 0.56 -11.04
CA GLU A 253 -31.29 -0.27 -11.84
C GLU A 253 -31.93 0.51 -13.01
N LYS A 254 -32.41 1.74 -12.74
CA LYS A 254 -33.01 2.58 -13.78
C LYS A 254 -31.99 3.07 -14.80
N VAL A 255 -30.76 3.35 -14.39
CA VAL A 255 -29.67 3.67 -15.33
C VAL A 255 -29.36 2.49 -16.27
N LEU A 256 -29.32 1.27 -15.73
CA LEU A 256 -29.01 0.05 -16.49
C LEU A 256 -30.14 -0.37 -17.43
N THR A 257 -31.39 -0.04 -17.10
CA THR A 257 -32.57 -0.40 -17.90
C THR A 257 -33.00 0.67 -18.90
N ALA A 258 -32.55 1.92 -18.75
CA ALA A 258 -32.87 3.03 -19.67
C ALA A 258 -32.48 2.75 -21.14
N SER A 259 -33.22 3.35 -22.07
CA SER A 259 -32.94 3.29 -23.51
C SER A 259 -31.77 4.20 -23.91
N ALA A 260 -31.16 3.96 -25.07
CA ALA A 260 -30.08 4.81 -25.57
C ALA A 260 -30.53 6.26 -25.78
N GLU A 261 -31.79 6.48 -26.14
CA GLU A 261 -32.39 7.80 -26.34
C GLU A 261 -32.61 8.54 -25.02
N GLU A 262 -33.00 7.80 -23.96
CA GLU A 262 -33.18 8.35 -22.62
C GLU A 262 -31.84 8.73 -21.98
N LEU A 263 -30.83 7.86 -22.12
CA LEU A 263 -29.48 8.12 -21.61
C LEU A 263 -28.88 9.41 -22.20
N GLN A 264 -29.12 9.68 -23.49
CA GLN A 264 -28.63 10.88 -24.18
C GLN A 264 -29.26 12.19 -23.70
N LYS A 265 -30.37 12.14 -22.94
CA LYS A 265 -30.97 13.35 -22.33
C LYS A 265 -30.16 13.84 -21.12
N VAL A 266 -29.21 13.04 -20.63
CA VAL A 266 -28.39 13.38 -19.46
C VAL A 266 -27.12 14.11 -19.90
N ASN A 267 -26.84 15.23 -19.24
CA ASN A 267 -25.63 16.01 -19.48
C ASN A 267 -24.36 15.15 -19.35
N LEU A 268 -23.46 15.28 -20.32
CA LEU A 268 -22.21 14.51 -20.48
C LEU A 268 -22.38 13.06 -20.96
N VAL A 269 -23.58 12.67 -21.42
CA VAL A 269 -23.84 11.36 -22.03
C VAL A 269 -24.15 11.54 -23.51
N GLY A 270 -23.16 11.28 -24.37
CA GLY A 270 -23.31 11.34 -25.82
C GLY A 270 -23.75 10.00 -26.43
N PRO A 271 -24.00 9.95 -27.76
CA PRO A 271 -24.46 8.74 -28.45
C PRO A 271 -23.50 7.55 -28.25
N LYS A 272 -22.18 7.78 -28.32
CA LYS A 272 -21.16 6.74 -28.09
C LYS A 272 -21.21 6.17 -26.67
N THR A 273 -21.39 7.03 -25.66
CA THR A 273 -21.49 6.61 -24.26
C THR A 273 -22.78 5.82 -24.03
N ALA A 274 -23.90 6.29 -24.57
CA ALA A 274 -25.19 5.61 -24.45
C ALA A 274 -25.19 4.23 -25.12
N GLU A 275 -24.62 4.13 -26.32
CA GLU A 275 -24.44 2.85 -27.03
C GLU A 275 -23.57 1.89 -26.22
N ARG A 276 -22.45 2.36 -25.66
CA ARG A 276 -21.56 1.52 -24.86
C ARG A 276 -22.21 1.00 -23.58
N ILE A 277 -23.01 1.83 -22.90
CA ILE A 277 -23.81 1.40 -21.74
C ILE A 277 -24.78 0.28 -22.16
N ARG A 278 -25.52 0.46 -23.26
CA ARG A 278 -26.49 -0.54 -23.75
C ARG A 278 -25.84 -1.85 -24.17
N GLU A 279 -24.69 -1.77 -24.83
CA GLU A 279 -23.92 -2.93 -25.26
C GLU A 279 -23.44 -3.76 -24.06
N LEU A 280 -22.86 -3.11 -23.05
CA LEU A 280 -22.32 -3.79 -21.86
C LEU A 280 -23.43 -4.44 -21.03
N VAL A 281 -24.53 -3.72 -20.81
CA VAL A 281 -25.61 -4.17 -19.91
C VAL A 281 -26.55 -5.16 -20.60
N GLY A 282 -26.82 -4.97 -21.89
CA GLY A 282 -27.73 -5.83 -22.66
C GLY A 282 -27.06 -6.98 -23.39
N GLY A 283 -25.72 -6.99 -23.47
CA GLY A 283 -24.96 -8.02 -24.17
C GLY A 283 -25.07 -9.38 -23.48
N ARG A 284 -25.20 -10.46 -24.29
CA ARG A 284 -25.08 -11.83 -23.75
C ARG A 284 -23.65 -12.08 -23.32
N TYR A 285 -23.47 -12.58 -22.09
CA TYR A 285 -22.18 -13.03 -21.58
C TYR A 285 -21.69 -14.24 -22.39
N LYS A 286 -20.44 -14.18 -22.89
CA LYS A 286 -19.90 -15.19 -23.82
C LYS A 286 -18.87 -16.16 -23.22
N GLY A 287 -18.37 -15.89 -22.00
CA GLY A 287 -17.31 -16.68 -21.36
C GLY A 287 -15.93 -16.31 -21.86
#